data_AF-A0A847H5T0-F1
#
_entry.id   AF-A0A847H5T0-F1
#
_cell.length_a   1.000
_cell.length_b   1.000
_cell.length_c   1.000
_cell.angle_alpha   90.00
_cell.angle_beta   90.00
_cell.angle_gamma   90.00
#
_symmetry.space_group_name_H-M   'P 1'
#
loop_
_entity.id
_entity.type
_entity.pdbx_description
1 polymer ?
#
loop_
_entity_poly.entity_id
_entity_poly.type
_entity_poly.pdbx_seq_one_letter_code
_entity_poly.pdbx_strand_id
1 'polypeptide(L)' 'MNRQDFEKIRNKYSKEFPVPVIDIANELGLMVYETSSLPINVSGLIEKEADGNFSIYVNEKHPATRKLFTIAHEIG' A
#
# COMPACT_ATOMS: atom_id res chain seq x y z
N MET A 1 -8.84 11.84 -6.53
CA MET A 1 -9.59 10.60 -6.83
C MET A 1 -11.00 10.72 -6.25
N ASN A 2 -12.03 10.32 -7.00
CA ASN A 2 -13.42 10.38 -6.53
C ASN A 2 -13.93 8.98 -6.13
N ARG A 3 -15.15 8.89 -5.56
CA ARG A 3 -15.74 7.62 -5.13
C ARG A 3 -15.94 6.61 -6.28
N GLN A 4 -16.20 7.08 -7.49
CA GLN A 4 -16.41 6.20 -8.66
C GLN A 4 -15.10 5.54 -9.10
N ASP A 5 -13.98 6.24 -9.00
CA ASP A 5 -12.65 5.70 -9.28
C ASP A 5 -12.31 4.54 -8.33
N PHE A 6 -12.58 4.72 -7.03
CA PHE A 6 -12.34 3.68 -6.02
C PHE A 6 -13.15 2.40 -6.29
N GLU A 7 -14.44 2.55 -6.61
CA GLU A 7 -15.31 1.41 -6.96
C GLU A 7 -14.83 0.69 -8.23
N LYS A 8 -14.30 1.44 -9.21
CA LYS A 8 -13.75 0.85 -10.42
C LYS A 8 -12.51 0.00 -10.11
N ILE A 9 -11.59 0.51 -9.30
CA ILE A 9 -10.37 -0.20 -8.86
C ILE A 9 -10.77 -1.46 -8.06
N ARG A 10 -11.68 -1.33 -7.09
CA ARG A 10 -12.19 -2.47 -6.31
C ARG A 10 -12.80 -3.56 -7.20
N ASN A 11 -13.65 -3.17 -8.15
CA ASN A 11 -14.31 -4.12 -9.06
C ASN A 11 -13.33 -4.78 -10.03
N LYS A 12 -12.26 -4.08 -10.44
CA LYS A 12 -11.18 -4.61 -11.28
C LYS A 12 -10.43 -5.74 -10.58
N TYR A 13 -9.96 -5.50 -9.35
CA TYR A 13 -9.08 -6.45 -8.66
C TYR A 13 -9.80 -7.48 -7.77
N SER A 14 -11.08 -7.30 -7.46
CA SER A 14 -11.84 -8.24 -6.61
C SER A 14 -12.03 -9.65 -7.20
N LYS A 15 -11.69 -9.84 -8.49
CA LYS A 15 -11.82 -11.13 -9.19
C LYS A 15 -10.48 -11.83 -9.42
N GLU A 16 -9.37 -11.20 -9.04
CA GLU A 16 -8.03 -11.74 -9.26
C GLU A 16 -7.50 -12.37 -7.96
N PHE A 17 -6.95 -13.58 -8.08
CA PHE A 17 -6.28 -14.26 -6.97
C PHE A 17 -4.90 -14.75 -7.43
N PRO A 18 -3.81 -14.42 -6.71
CA PRO A 18 -3.77 -13.58 -5.50
C PRO A 18 -4.10 -12.10 -5.79
N VAL A 19 -4.63 -11.39 -4.78
CA VAL A 19 -4.97 -9.96 -4.92
C VAL A 19 -3.68 -9.15 -5.09
N PRO A 20 -3.51 -8.38 -6.18
CA PRO A 20 -2.28 -7.65 -6.46
C PRO A 20 -2.26 -6.31 -5.70
N VAL A 21 -1.98 -6.36 -4.39
CA VAL A 21 -2.04 -5.19 -3.49
C VAL A 21 -1.11 -4.04 -3.87
N ILE A 22 0.04 -4.33 -4.49
CA ILE A 22 0.98 -3.30 -4.97
C ILE A 22 0.37 -2.55 -6.17
N ASP A 23 -0.27 -3.26 -7.10
CA ASP A 23 -0.91 -2.65 -8.27
C ASP A 23 -2.10 -1.79 -7.85
N ILE A 24 -2.86 -2.24 -6.84
CA ILE A 24 -3.91 -1.45 -6.22
C ILE A 24 -3.33 -0.16 -5.63
N ALA A 25 -2.27 -0.23 -4.82
CA ALA A 25 -1.62 0.94 -4.24
C ALA A 25 -1.20 1.95 -5.33
N ASN A 26 -0.50 1.47 -6.35
CA ASN A 26 -0.02 2.29 -7.45
C ASN A 26 -1.18 2.96 -8.23
N GLU A 27 -2.29 2.24 -8.48
CA GLU A 27 -3.45 2.79 -9.20
C GLU A 27 -4.23 3.82 -8.35
N LEU A 28 -4.13 3.73 -7.02
CA LEU A 28 -4.63 4.75 -6.09
C LEU A 28 -3.71 5.97 -5.98
N GLY A 29 -2.53 5.93 -6.61
CA GLY A 29 -1.50 6.96 -6.51
C GLY A 29 -0.70 6.89 -5.19
N LEU A 30 -0.71 5.75 -4.51
CA LEU A 30 0.06 5.48 -3.30
C LEU A 30 1.38 4.83 -3.69
N MET A 31 2.48 5.53 -3.46
CA MET A 31 3.81 4.98 -3.74
C MET A 31 4.24 4.06 -2.59
N VAL A 32 4.71 2.86 -2.90
CA VAL A 32 5.14 1.88 -1.90
C VAL A 32 6.67 1.78 -1.88
N TYR A 33 7.26 1.96 -0.70
CA TYR A 33 8.70 1.87 -0.49
C TYR A 33 9.04 0.90 0.65
N GLU A 34 10.17 0.24 0.55
CA GLU A 34 10.77 -0.44 1.71
C GLU A 34 11.69 0.53 2.45
N THR A 35 11.69 0.45 3.79
CA THR A 35 12.58 1.25 4.62
C THR A 35 13.24 0.46 5.74
N SER A 36 14.52 0.77 5.98
CA SER A 36 15.34 0.28 7.08
C SER A 36 15.18 1.10 8.37
N SER A 37 14.63 2.32 8.24
CA SER A 37 14.51 3.29 9.33
C SER A 37 13.49 2.85 10.40
N LEU A 38 12.58 1.93 10.04
CA LEU A 38 11.59 1.42 10.96
C LEU A 38 12.17 0.42 11.98
N PRO A 39 11.87 0.58 13.28
CA PRO A 39 12.11 -0.44 14.30
C PRO A 39 11.40 -1.75 13.93
N ILE A 40 11.95 -2.91 14.32
CA ILE A 40 11.41 -4.24 13.95
C ILE A 40 9.96 -4.47 14.40
N ASN A 41 9.50 -3.75 15.44
CA ASN A 41 8.13 -3.83 15.94
C ASN A 41 7.13 -2.93 15.18
N VAL A 42 7.60 -2.09 14.26
CA VAL A 42 6.76 -1.27 13.37
C VAL A 42 6.73 -1.91 11.99
N SER A 43 5.54 -2.23 11.47
CA SER A 43 5.42 -2.97 10.21
C SER A 43 5.39 -2.05 8.98
N GLY A 44 4.81 -0.86 9.13
CA GLY A 44 4.80 0.16 8.11
C GLY A 44 4.23 1.47 8.63
N LEU A 45 4.17 2.47 7.77
CA LEU A 45 3.54 3.76 8.01
C LEU A 45 3.04 4.33 6.68
N ILE A 46 1.96 5.11 6.74
CA ILE A 46 1.52 5.98 5.65
C ILE A 46 1.92 7.42 5.97
N GLU A 47 2.60 8.08 5.03
CA GLU A 47 3.07 9.45 5.18
C GLU A 47 2.57 10.32 4.03
N LYS A 48 2.28 11.59 4.34
CA LYS A 48 1.95 12.59 3.34
C LYS A 48 3.24 13.29 2.91
N GLU A 49 3.53 13.19 1.63
CA GLU A 49 4.71 13.78 1.00
C GLU A 49 4.56 15.30 0.82
N ALA A 50 5.69 15.98 0.59
CA ALA A 50 5.74 17.43 0.42
C ALA A 50 4.95 17.92 -0.82
N ASP A 51 4.81 17.07 -1.83
CA ASP A 51 4.02 17.35 -3.04
C ASP A 51 2.51 17.13 -2.85
N GLY A 52 2.09 16.68 -1.66
CA GLY A 52 0.71 16.40 -1.31
C GLY A 52 0.23 14.98 -1.60
N ASN A 53 1.07 14.13 -2.18
CA ASN A 53 0.79 12.72 -2.38
C ASN A 53 0.99 11.91 -1.09
N PHE A 54 0.62 10.64 -1.12
CA PHE A 54 0.82 9.73 0.00
C PHE A 54 1.76 8.59 -0.39
N SER A 55 2.63 8.22 0.53
CA SER A 55 3.53 7.08 0.40
C SER A 55 3.30 6.09 1.54
N ILE A 56 3.40 4.81 1.21
CA ILE A 56 3.39 3.71 2.17
C ILE A 56 4.84 3.22 2.31
N TYR A 57 5.39 3.29 3.51
CA TYR A 57 6.68 2.68 3.82
C TYR A 57 6.46 1.39 4.58
N VAL A 58 7.00 0.28 4.09
CA VAL A 58 7.01 -1.01 4.79
C VAL A 58 8.38 -1.31 5.37
N ASN A 59 8.40 -2.01 6.50
CA ASN A 59 9.65 -2.39 7.14
C ASN A 59 10.38 -3.44 6.31
N GLU A 60 11.58 -3.12 5.83
CA GLU A 60 12.40 -4.03 5.03
C GLU A 60 12.69 -5.35 5.76
N LYS A 61 12.73 -5.31 7.10
CA LYS A 61 13.11 -6.42 7.98
C LYS A 61 12.00 -7.47 8.12
N HIS A 62 10.81 -7.22 7.57
CA HIS A 62 9.68 -8.15 7.61
C HIS A 62 9.64 -9.04 6.36
N PRO A 63 9.14 -10.29 6.47
CA PRO A 63 8.99 -11.15 5.30
C PRO A 63 7.99 -10.58 4.31
N ALA A 64 8.13 -10.92 3.02
CA ALA A 64 7.30 -10.40 1.93
C ALA A 64 5.79 -10.56 2.19
N THR A 65 5.36 -11.69 2.74
CA THR A 65 3.95 -11.93 3.09
C THR A 65 3.42 -10.93 4.12
N ARG A 66 4.24 -10.54 5.10
CA ARG A 66 3.89 -9.52 6.09
C ARG A 66 3.86 -8.13 5.47
N LYS A 67 4.80 -7.81 4.59
CA LYS A 67 4.81 -6.54 3.84
C LYS A 67 3.54 -6.37 3.02
N LEU A 68 3.11 -7.41 2.31
CA LEU A 68 1.85 -7.38 1.53
C LEU A 68 0.63 -7.13 2.42
N PHE A 69 0.57 -7.76 3.59
CA PHE A 69 -0.50 -7.53 4.56
C PHE A 69 -0.48 -6.10 5.11
N THR A 70 0.71 -5.56 5.40
CA THR A 70 0.87 -4.16 5.82
C THR A 70 0.41 -3.20 4.73
N ILE A 71 0.80 -3.39 3.47
CA ILE A 71 0.34 -2.54 2.36
C ILE A 71 -1.18 -2.57 2.27
N ALA A 72 -1.80 -3.75 2.34
CA ALA A 72 -3.26 -3.87 2.35
C ALA A 72 -3.91 -3.14 3.53
N HIS A 73 -3.31 -3.22 4.72
CA HIS A 73 -3.79 -2.52 5.92
C HIS A 73 -3.77 -0.99 5.76
N GLU A 74 -2.70 -0.44 5.18
CA GLU A 74 -2.59 1.01 4.98
C GLU A 74 -3.51 1.54 3.86
N ILE A 75 -3.88 0.70 2.88
CA ILE A 75 -4.84 1.06 1.81
C ILE A 75 -6.26 1.21 2.36
N GLY A 76 -6.69 0.27 3.22
CA GLY A 76 -8.05 0.21 3.79
C GLY A 76 -9.00 -0.78 3.12
#